data_AF-A0AAE3ZRX2-F1
#
_entry.id   AF-A0AAE3ZRX2-F1
#
_cell.length_a   1.000
_cell.length_b   1.000
_cell.length_c   1.000
_cell.angle_alpha   90.00
_cell.angle_beta   90.00
_cell.angle_gamma   90.00
#
_symmetry.space_group_name_H-M   'P 1'
#
loop_
_entity.id
_entity.type
_entity.pdbx_description
1 polymer ?
#
loop_
_entity_poly.entity_id
_entity_poly.type
_entity_poly.pdbx_seq_one_letter_code
_entity_poly.pdbx_strand_id
1 'polypeptide(L)'
;MTLAVLLAGSPVGTDRRDRWRDQLRRAGATAVAEPDTPHDLARLLRDGTGPVLLVAADLVTHDAVLRHLITEPGARSVALTGPRRPGQDGLRLRTTRGLITGVTEADDGITFLGALRVAGPDRPHAASAAERAASGREPATPAAQHAMSVAGHAPPVAGHAAPVAARPMPDGGPAVPGTDPDAVLAGLLASGVRPVAYPLRLLVARRCRNGAAAAAAEAEIAGIDEERARLRLAVKERDDFFTTVFVSSWSPVVTRACARLGMTPSFVTGLSVVCAVAAALGFAQAGRPAMIAGAVLLHLGFVLDCVDGQLARFTRRFTPLGGWLDTMADRAKEYAVYAGLAAGAARLGHGEAWWLAVAAMALQTVRHATDSWYGTLHDVAAARPGPGGPGGALGRLSDRVIADGRSPVYWLKRIVVLPIGERWALIGLLAACADGRTALLALLAWGGAAMGYTVALRGLRSHAMRVSVLDTVDAVTLRDDGWCARRLPAVTGSLDWLVPAGLRLIEFAVVTGVAVFRGVPPWLTFVLLFALSMHHYDLIARSGAGYRRRWEPGWDGRSIAVVAGGAVAFPVIAVYTLCMLAARVVTARPRAAGPGAPERTAR
;
A
#
# COMPACT_ATOMS: atom_id res chain seq x y z
N MET A 1 19.03 6.00 -7.60
CA MET A 1 19.49 7.05 -8.52
C MET A 1 18.50 7.12 -9.66
N THR A 2 17.92 8.29 -9.92
CA THR A 2 16.84 8.48 -10.90
C THR A 2 17.34 9.43 -11.98
N LEU A 3 17.35 8.97 -13.23
CA LEU A 3 17.62 9.81 -14.40
C LEU A 3 16.36 10.61 -14.72
N ALA A 4 16.47 11.93 -14.86
CA ALA A 4 15.38 12.74 -15.38
C ALA A 4 15.61 12.99 -16.88
N VAL A 5 14.54 12.90 -17.67
CA VAL A 5 14.55 13.12 -19.11
C VAL A 5 13.53 14.22 -19.40
N LEU A 6 14.03 15.36 -19.86
CA LEU A 6 13.21 16.50 -20.25
C LEU A 6 12.83 16.33 -21.71
N LEU A 7 11.53 16.19 -21.96
CA LEU A 7 10.98 15.92 -23.27
C LEU A 7 10.50 17.20 -23.93
N ALA A 8 10.99 17.46 -25.14
CA ALA A 8 10.69 18.67 -25.88
C ALA A 8 9.18 18.80 -26.19
N GLY A 9 8.57 19.84 -25.64
CA GLY A 9 7.34 20.46 -26.14
C GLY A 9 7.67 21.76 -26.88
N SER A 10 6.67 22.36 -27.56
CA SER A 10 6.76 23.60 -28.36
C SER A 10 7.76 24.63 -27.80
N PRO A 11 8.47 25.41 -28.64
CA PRO A 11 9.73 26.08 -28.31
C PRO A 11 9.65 26.87 -27.01
N VAL A 12 10.10 26.23 -25.93
CA VAL A 12 10.29 26.85 -24.64
C VAL A 12 11.68 27.49 -24.67
N GLY A 13 11.77 28.79 -24.38
CA GLY A 13 13.04 29.54 -24.41
C GLY A 13 14.14 28.91 -23.56
N THR A 14 15.41 29.14 -23.93
CA THR A 14 16.61 28.58 -23.30
C THR A 14 16.68 28.82 -21.78
N ASP A 15 16.32 30.03 -21.32
CA ASP A 15 16.25 30.40 -19.90
C ASP A 15 15.36 29.45 -19.07
N ARG A 16 14.24 29.02 -19.64
CA ARG A 16 13.32 28.11 -18.95
C ARG A 16 13.83 26.66 -18.95
N ARG A 17 14.65 26.25 -19.91
CA ARG A 17 15.32 24.93 -19.89
C ARG A 17 16.35 24.83 -18.77
N ASP A 18 17.16 25.87 -18.58
CA ASP A 18 18.15 25.89 -17.50
C ASP A 18 17.50 25.88 -16.12
N ARG A 19 16.44 26.68 -15.94
CA ARG A 19 15.62 26.65 -14.72
C ARG A 19 15.08 25.26 -14.41
N TRP A 20 14.67 24.50 -15.43
CA TRP A 20 14.18 23.13 -15.31
C TRP A 20 15.26 22.14 -14.89
N ARG A 21 16.47 22.21 -15.49
CA ARG A 21 17.59 21.35 -15.09
C ARG A 21 17.91 21.55 -13.61
N ASP A 22 17.96 22.81 -13.18
CA ASP A 22 18.23 23.13 -11.78
C ASP A 22 17.10 22.66 -10.87
N GLN A 23 15.85 22.80 -11.31
CA GLN A 23 14.70 22.29 -10.57
C GLN A 23 14.75 20.77 -10.38
N LEU A 24 15.04 20.01 -11.45
CA LEU A 24 15.15 18.55 -11.40
C LEU A 24 16.31 18.10 -10.52
N ARG A 25 17.45 18.79 -10.56
CA ARG A 25 18.59 18.55 -9.67
C ARG A 25 18.23 18.82 -8.21
N ARG A 26 17.58 19.95 -7.89
CA ARG A 26 17.07 20.26 -6.53
C ARG A 26 16.03 19.24 -6.04
N ALA A 27 15.24 18.70 -6.96
CA ALA A 27 14.26 17.66 -6.67
C ALA A 27 14.91 16.27 -6.44
N GLY A 28 16.19 16.10 -6.78
CA GLY A 28 16.99 14.91 -6.48
C GLY A 28 17.34 14.03 -7.70
N ALA A 29 17.17 14.53 -8.92
CA ALA A 29 17.61 13.82 -10.13
C ALA A 29 19.15 13.73 -10.14
N THR A 30 19.68 12.54 -10.40
CA THR A 30 21.14 12.34 -10.45
C THR A 30 21.77 12.84 -11.74
N ALA A 31 21.00 12.83 -12.82
CA ALA A 31 21.36 13.40 -14.11
C ALA A 31 20.08 13.88 -14.80
N VAL A 32 20.25 14.83 -15.72
CA VAL A 32 19.17 15.36 -16.57
C VAL A 32 19.63 15.19 -18.01
N ALA A 33 18.82 14.51 -18.83
CA ALA A 33 19.05 14.31 -20.25
C ALA A 33 17.95 14.97 -21.09
N GLU A 34 18.32 15.42 -22.27
CA GLU A 34 17.43 16.02 -23.27
C GLU A 34 17.64 15.26 -24.58
N PRO A 35 16.74 14.33 -24.95
CA PRO A 35 16.88 13.59 -26.19
C PRO A 35 16.44 14.47 -27.36
N ASP A 36 17.28 14.54 -28.40
CA ASP A 36 16.99 15.27 -29.63
C ASP A 36 16.07 14.45 -30.56
N THR A 37 16.13 13.13 -30.45
CA THR A 37 15.30 12.22 -31.26
C THR A 37 14.54 11.19 -30.40
N PRO A 38 13.42 10.65 -30.91
CA PRO A 38 12.74 9.52 -30.25
C PRO A 38 13.62 8.27 -30.10
N HIS A 39 14.61 8.08 -30.98
CA HIS A 39 15.57 6.99 -30.88
C HIS A 39 16.50 7.18 -29.67
N ASP A 40 16.95 8.41 -29.41
CA ASP A 40 17.73 8.75 -28.21
C ASP A 40 16.93 8.54 -26.93
N LEU A 41 15.64 8.91 -26.95
CA LEU A 41 14.73 8.63 -25.84
C LEU A 41 14.60 7.11 -25.58
N ALA A 42 14.38 6.32 -26.61
CA ALA A 42 14.27 4.87 -26.49
C ALA A 42 15.56 4.23 -25.96
N ARG A 43 16.72 4.73 -26.40
CA ARG A 43 18.03 4.34 -25.89
C ARG A 43 18.19 4.68 -24.42
N LEU A 44 17.91 5.92 -24.01
CA LEU A 44 17.94 6.33 -22.60
C LEU A 44 16.99 5.50 -21.74
N LEU A 45 15.84 5.09 -22.27
CA LEU A 45 14.91 4.21 -21.57
C LEU A 45 15.44 2.77 -21.46
N ARG A 46 16.16 2.24 -22.45
CA ARG A 46 16.79 0.91 -22.35
C ARG A 46 18.02 0.87 -21.45
N ASP A 47 18.84 1.92 -21.47
CA ASP A 47 20.18 1.92 -20.91
C ASP A 47 20.17 2.20 -19.39
N GLY A 48 20.54 1.20 -18.58
CA GLY A 48 20.70 1.31 -17.12
C GLY A 48 19.61 0.60 -16.31
N THR A 49 19.80 0.56 -14.98
CA THR A 49 18.99 -0.27 -14.07
C THR A 49 18.08 0.52 -13.13
N GLY A 50 18.28 1.84 -13.00
CA GLY A 50 17.48 2.72 -12.14
C GLY A 50 16.16 3.18 -12.78
N PRO A 51 15.26 3.82 -12.03
CA PRO A 51 14.07 4.45 -12.60
C PRO A 51 14.42 5.67 -13.46
N VAL A 52 13.52 6.00 -14.40
CA VAL A 52 13.62 7.17 -15.29
C VAL A 52 12.40 8.05 -15.09
N LEU A 53 12.57 9.35 -14.87
CA LEU A 53 11.48 10.32 -14.82
C LEU A 53 11.39 11.07 -16.16
N LEU A 54 10.31 10.85 -16.90
CA LEU A 54 9.95 11.62 -18.10
C LEU A 54 9.15 12.86 -17.69
N VAL A 55 9.56 14.05 -18.14
CA VAL A 55 8.89 15.32 -17.81
C VAL A 55 8.66 16.13 -19.08
N ALA A 56 7.43 16.59 -19.29
CA ALA A 56 7.09 17.50 -20.37
C ALA A 56 7.73 18.88 -20.15
N ALA A 57 8.39 19.44 -21.16
CA ALA A 57 9.03 20.76 -21.06
C ALA A 57 8.06 21.91 -20.76
N ASP A 58 6.79 21.76 -21.13
CA ASP A 58 5.73 22.74 -20.89
C ASP A 58 5.07 22.60 -19.50
N LEU A 59 5.45 21.61 -18.69
CA LEU A 59 4.99 21.52 -17.30
C LEU A 59 5.45 22.77 -16.49
N VAL A 60 4.67 23.14 -15.48
CA VAL A 60 5.04 24.10 -14.43
C VAL A 60 4.51 23.53 -13.13
N THR A 61 5.40 23.25 -12.17
CA THR A 61 5.03 22.56 -10.93
C THR A 61 5.99 22.89 -9.77
N HIS A 62 5.59 22.55 -8.55
CA HIS A 62 6.43 22.67 -7.35
C HIS A 62 7.58 21.64 -7.36
N ASP A 63 8.73 22.02 -6.79
CA ASP A 63 9.89 21.13 -6.57
C ASP A 63 9.47 19.87 -5.78
N ALA A 64 8.54 20.01 -4.83
CA ALA A 64 8.01 18.90 -4.05
C ALA A 64 7.28 17.83 -4.87
N VAL A 65 6.59 18.21 -5.95
CA VAL A 65 5.88 17.26 -6.82
C VAL A 65 6.89 16.41 -7.59
N LEU A 66 7.91 17.04 -8.16
CA LEU A 66 9.00 16.36 -8.85
C LEU A 66 9.79 15.47 -7.89
N ARG A 67 10.11 16.00 -6.70
CA ARG A 67 10.80 15.24 -5.65
C ARG A 67 10.00 14.01 -5.27
N HIS A 68 8.68 14.10 -5.16
CA HIS A 68 7.81 12.95 -4.90
C HIS A 68 8.02 11.87 -5.96
N LEU A 69 7.85 12.20 -7.24
CA LEU A 69 8.02 11.25 -8.35
C LEU A 69 9.43 10.66 -8.41
N ILE A 70 10.47 11.48 -8.20
CA ILE A 70 11.88 11.04 -8.24
C ILE A 70 12.20 10.05 -7.12
N THR A 71 11.72 10.34 -5.91
CA THR A 71 12.05 9.59 -4.68
C THR A 71 11.03 8.50 -4.37
N GLU A 72 10.07 8.25 -5.26
CA GLU A 72 9.01 7.29 -5.00
C GLU A 72 9.59 5.89 -4.73
N PRO A 73 9.30 5.29 -3.55
CA PRO A 73 9.78 3.97 -3.23
C PRO A 73 9.06 2.93 -4.10
N GLY A 74 9.82 1.99 -4.66
CA GLY A 74 9.28 0.79 -5.30
C GLY A 74 9.50 0.67 -6.81
N ALA A 75 9.15 -0.51 -7.29
CA ALA A 75 9.39 -1.01 -8.64
C ALA A 75 8.25 -0.73 -9.65
N ARG A 76 7.31 0.16 -9.32
CA ARG A 76 6.17 0.50 -10.21
C ARG A 76 6.33 1.85 -10.89
N SER A 77 5.89 1.94 -12.13
CA SER A 77 5.75 3.22 -12.81
C SER A 77 4.63 4.06 -12.20
N VAL A 78 4.81 5.39 -12.17
CA VAL A 78 3.89 6.35 -11.54
C VAL A 78 3.69 7.56 -12.45
N ALA A 79 2.44 7.92 -12.71
CA ALA A 79 2.08 9.06 -13.55
C ALA A 79 1.42 10.15 -12.71
N LEU A 80 1.85 11.39 -12.89
CA LEU A 80 1.22 12.57 -12.28
C LEU A 80 -0.12 12.85 -12.95
N THR A 81 -1.18 12.90 -12.16
CA THR A 81 -2.56 13.05 -12.63
C THR A 81 -3.28 14.17 -11.87
N GLY A 82 -4.31 14.76 -12.45
CA GLY A 82 -5.10 15.80 -11.78
C GLY A 82 -6.52 15.90 -12.31
N PRO A 83 -7.37 16.72 -11.66
CA PRO A 83 -8.68 17.04 -12.18
C PRO A 83 -8.56 17.83 -13.48
N ARG A 84 -9.57 17.69 -14.35
CA ARG A 84 -9.66 18.49 -15.58
C ARG A 84 -9.80 19.97 -15.22
N ARG A 85 -8.98 20.82 -15.85
CA ARG A 85 -9.16 22.29 -15.83
C ARG A 85 -9.45 22.80 -17.25
N PRO A 86 -10.22 23.89 -17.41
CA PRO A 86 -10.41 24.53 -18.71
C PRO A 86 -9.07 24.95 -19.32
N GLY A 87 -8.87 24.68 -20.62
CA GLY A 87 -7.62 24.97 -21.33
C GLY A 87 -6.44 24.04 -21.03
N GLN A 88 -6.69 22.96 -20.29
CA GLN A 88 -5.69 21.93 -20.01
C GLN A 88 -5.90 20.71 -20.91
N ASP A 89 -5.05 20.61 -21.93
CA ASP A 89 -5.01 19.45 -22.83
C ASP A 89 -4.06 18.38 -22.25
N GLY A 90 -4.46 17.13 -22.36
CA GLY A 90 -3.67 15.98 -21.90
C GLY A 90 -4.45 14.67 -22.00
N LEU A 91 -3.73 13.56 -21.97
CA LEU A 91 -4.30 12.22 -22.05
C LEU A 91 -5.32 12.00 -20.92
N ARG A 92 -6.55 11.66 -21.29
CA ARG A 92 -7.63 11.34 -20.35
C ARG A 92 -7.54 9.88 -19.95
N LEU A 93 -7.52 9.65 -18.64
CA LEU A 93 -7.22 8.36 -18.04
C LEU A 93 -8.38 7.84 -17.23
N ARG A 94 -8.62 6.54 -17.36
CA ARG A 94 -9.48 5.77 -16.47
C ARG A 94 -8.61 5.15 -15.38
N THR A 95 -9.06 5.25 -14.14
CA THR A 95 -8.38 4.63 -13.01
C THR A 95 -9.27 3.62 -12.30
N THR A 96 -8.62 2.65 -11.67
CA THR A 96 -9.26 1.67 -10.80
C THR A 96 -8.31 1.40 -9.64
N ARG A 97 -8.74 1.68 -8.40
CA ARG A 97 -7.92 1.55 -7.18
C ARG A 97 -6.57 2.28 -7.24
N GLY A 98 -6.51 3.41 -7.97
CA GLY A 98 -5.28 4.18 -8.16
C GLY A 98 -4.33 3.64 -9.21
N LEU A 99 -4.68 2.56 -9.94
CA LEU A 99 -3.97 2.14 -11.15
C LEU A 99 -4.62 2.77 -12.37
N ILE A 100 -3.80 3.18 -13.33
CA ILE A 100 -4.26 3.64 -14.64
C ILE A 100 -4.55 2.41 -15.50
N THR A 101 -5.82 2.19 -15.81
CA THR A 101 -6.29 0.99 -16.53
C THR A 101 -6.44 1.19 -18.02
N GLY A 102 -6.53 2.45 -18.47
CA GLY A 102 -6.55 2.78 -19.89
C GLY A 102 -6.86 4.25 -20.13
N VAL A 103 -6.91 4.60 -21.40
CA VAL A 103 -7.36 5.91 -21.90
C VAL A 103 -8.90 5.92 -21.97
N THR A 104 -9.52 7.08 -21.77
CA THR A 104 -10.97 7.25 -21.85
C THR A 104 -11.33 8.57 -22.50
N GLU A 105 -12.49 8.63 -23.16
CA GLU A 105 -13.06 9.89 -23.64
C GLU A 105 -14.18 10.44 -22.75
N ALA A 106 -14.54 9.68 -21.70
CA ALA A 106 -15.57 10.09 -20.76
C ALA A 106 -15.16 11.36 -20.00
N ASP A 107 -16.15 12.21 -19.70
CA ASP A 107 -15.95 13.49 -19.02
C ASP A 107 -15.53 13.35 -17.55
N ASP A 108 -15.72 12.17 -16.95
CA ASP A 108 -15.32 11.84 -15.57
C ASP A 108 -13.86 11.33 -15.45
N GLY A 109 -13.11 11.30 -16.55
CA GLY A 109 -11.71 10.89 -16.57
C GLY A 109 -10.76 11.86 -15.86
N ILE A 110 -9.66 11.34 -15.31
CA ILE A 110 -8.57 12.16 -14.77
C ILE A 110 -7.56 12.51 -15.85
N THR A 111 -6.90 13.66 -15.76
CA THR A 111 -5.97 14.14 -16.79
C THR A 111 -4.53 13.81 -16.41
N PHE A 112 -3.75 13.29 -17.35
CA PHE A 112 -2.30 13.19 -17.22
C PHE A 112 -1.63 14.56 -17.29
N LEU A 113 -0.75 14.86 -16.34
CA LEU A 113 -0.15 16.19 -16.20
C LEU A 113 1.26 16.29 -16.80
N GLY A 114 1.71 15.28 -17.56
CA GLY A 114 2.98 15.32 -18.30
C GLY A 114 4.23 14.93 -17.51
N ALA A 115 4.10 14.28 -16.35
CA ALA A 115 5.25 13.71 -15.64
C ALA A 115 5.02 12.22 -15.33
N LEU A 116 5.91 11.37 -15.82
CA LEU A 116 5.83 9.90 -15.71
C LEU A 116 7.16 9.34 -15.22
N ARG A 117 7.15 8.75 -14.02
CA ARG A 117 8.26 7.92 -13.53
C ARG A 117 8.09 6.51 -14.08
N VAL A 118 9.02 6.04 -14.89
CA VAL A 118 9.11 4.66 -15.39
C VAL A 118 10.04 3.87 -14.48
N ALA A 119 9.51 2.80 -13.87
CA ALA A 119 10.32 1.92 -13.04
C ALA A 119 11.16 0.96 -13.88
N GLY A 120 12.27 0.46 -13.30
CA GLY A 120 13.22 -0.44 -13.97
C GLY A 120 12.58 -1.57 -14.80
N PRO A 121 11.65 -2.37 -14.24
CA PRO A 121 10.99 -3.45 -14.97
C PRO A 121 10.13 -3.00 -16.16
N ASP A 122 9.61 -1.77 -16.13
CA ASP A 122 8.71 -1.22 -17.14
C ASP A 122 9.49 -0.47 -18.25
N ARG A 123 10.79 -0.24 -18.07
CA ARG A 123 11.64 0.49 -19.00
C ARG A 123 11.68 -0.09 -20.42
N PRO A 124 11.80 -1.41 -20.64
CA PRO A 124 11.77 -1.97 -21.99
C PRO A 124 10.44 -1.68 -22.70
N HIS A 125 9.33 -1.78 -21.97
CA HIS A 125 8.00 -1.47 -22.50
C HIS A 125 7.86 0.02 -22.85
N ALA A 126 8.43 0.91 -22.04
CA ALA A 126 8.45 2.35 -22.29
C ALA A 126 9.32 2.70 -23.51
N ALA A 127 10.47 2.05 -23.67
CA ALA A 127 11.34 2.25 -24.83
C ALA A 127 10.62 1.84 -26.12
N SER A 128 9.98 0.67 -26.14
CA SER A 128 9.19 0.24 -27.30
C SER A 128 7.98 1.14 -27.55
N ALA A 129 7.39 1.73 -26.51
CA ALA A 129 6.32 2.72 -26.65
C ALA A 129 6.81 4.00 -27.35
N ALA A 130 7.98 4.52 -26.96
CA ALA A 130 8.61 5.68 -27.59
C ALA A 130 8.93 5.43 -29.08
N GLU A 131 9.48 4.26 -29.42
CA GLU A 131 9.78 3.89 -30.81
C GLU A 131 8.53 3.78 -31.67
N ARG A 132 7.46 3.19 -31.15
CA ARG A 132 6.18 3.09 -31.87
C ARG A 132 5.58 4.46 -32.14
N ALA A 133 5.57 5.33 -31.12
CA ALA A 133 5.09 6.69 -31.23
C ALA A 133 5.85 7.50 -32.30
N ALA A 134 7.17 7.29 -32.40
CA ALA A 134 8.02 7.91 -33.42
C ALA A 134 7.68 7.44 -34.84
N SER A 135 7.32 6.16 -34.99
CA SER A 135 7.01 5.54 -36.29
C SER A 135 5.59 5.80 -36.81
N GLY A 136 4.74 6.48 -36.04
CA GLY A 136 3.32 6.71 -36.39
C GLY A 136 2.46 5.44 -36.44
N ARG A 137 2.97 4.30 -35.96
CA ARG A 137 2.21 3.03 -35.91
C ARG A 137 1.30 3.02 -34.68
N GLU A 138 -0.02 2.95 -34.89
CA GLU A 138 -0.97 2.72 -33.81
C GLU A 138 -0.73 1.36 -33.11
N PRO A 139 -1.00 1.26 -31.79
CA PRO A 139 -0.85 0.00 -31.08
C PRO A 139 -1.84 -1.04 -31.62
N ALA A 140 -1.33 -2.19 -32.06
CA ALA A 140 -2.17 -3.37 -32.27
C ALA A 140 -2.86 -3.69 -30.94
N THR A 141 -4.19 -3.68 -30.92
CA THR A 141 -4.96 -4.05 -29.74
C THR A 141 -4.64 -5.50 -29.33
N PRO A 142 -4.73 -5.86 -28.05
CA PRO A 142 -4.58 -7.26 -27.61
C PRO A 142 -5.55 -8.21 -28.35
N ALA A 143 -6.70 -7.69 -28.80
CA ALA A 143 -7.66 -8.40 -29.64
C ALA A 143 -7.09 -8.77 -31.02
N ALA A 144 -6.25 -7.93 -31.63
CA ALA A 144 -5.63 -8.21 -32.93
C ALA A 144 -4.53 -9.28 -32.82
N GLN A 145 -3.79 -9.33 -31.71
CA GLN A 145 -2.78 -10.37 -31.47
C GLN A 145 -3.41 -11.75 -31.18
N HIS A 146 -4.56 -11.77 -30.49
CA HIS A 146 -5.33 -13.01 -30.30
C HIS A 146 -6.01 -13.45 -31.61
N ALA A 147 -6.52 -12.51 -32.41
CA ALA A 147 -7.07 -12.80 -33.73
C ALA A 147 -6.03 -13.36 -34.70
N MET A 148 -4.78 -12.85 -34.70
CA MET A 148 -3.68 -13.39 -35.52
C MET A 148 -3.23 -14.80 -35.09
N SER A 149 -3.39 -15.16 -33.80
CA SER A 149 -3.12 -16.51 -33.31
C SER A 149 -4.22 -17.52 -33.66
N VAL A 150 -5.44 -17.04 -33.95
CA VAL A 150 -6.63 -17.87 -34.23
C VAL A 150 -6.95 -17.92 -35.73
N ALA A 151 -6.48 -16.95 -36.52
CA ALA A 151 -6.73 -16.81 -37.96
C ALA A 151 -5.97 -17.82 -38.87
N GLY A 152 -5.64 -19.01 -38.35
CA GLY A 152 -5.15 -20.12 -39.16
C GLY A 152 -6.25 -20.82 -40.00
N HIS A 153 -7.54 -20.60 -39.73
CA HIS A 153 -8.63 -21.34 -40.41
C HIS A 153 -9.94 -20.53 -40.50
N ALA A 154 -10.14 -19.73 -41.56
CA ALA A 154 -11.43 -19.43 -42.24
C ALA A 154 -11.35 -18.17 -43.15
N PRO A 155 -12.14 -18.08 -44.25
CA PRO A 155 -12.08 -16.96 -45.22
C PRO A 155 -12.92 -15.73 -44.78
N PRO A 156 -12.74 -14.56 -45.42
CA PRO A 156 -13.21 -13.27 -44.90
C PRO A 156 -14.66 -12.97 -45.32
N VAL A 157 -15.44 -12.41 -44.40
CA VAL A 157 -16.70 -11.70 -44.72
C VAL A 157 -16.48 -10.22 -44.45
N ALA A 158 -16.67 -9.41 -45.50
CA ALA A 158 -16.47 -7.97 -45.50
C ALA A 158 -17.59 -7.24 -44.74
N GLY A 159 -17.18 -6.33 -43.85
CA GLY A 159 -18.04 -5.35 -43.18
C GLY A 159 -17.19 -4.20 -42.67
N HIS A 160 -16.81 -3.29 -43.56
CA HIS A 160 -15.96 -2.14 -43.23
C HIS A 160 -16.80 -1.03 -42.59
N ALA A 161 -16.66 -0.85 -41.28
CA ALA A 161 -16.84 0.45 -40.64
C ALA A 161 -15.44 1.08 -40.51
N ALA A 162 -15.25 2.23 -41.16
CA ALA A 162 -13.96 2.92 -41.26
C ALA A 162 -13.43 3.39 -39.88
N PRO A 163 -12.10 3.34 -39.65
CA PRO A 163 -11.50 3.91 -38.45
C PRO A 163 -11.54 5.45 -38.50
N VAL A 164 -11.87 6.05 -37.36
CA VAL A 164 -11.92 7.48 -37.13
C VAL A 164 -10.49 8.03 -37.14
N ALA A 165 -10.18 8.83 -38.16
CA ALA A 165 -8.93 9.58 -38.23
C ALA A 165 -8.87 10.61 -37.10
N ALA A 166 -7.78 10.60 -36.32
CA ALA A 166 -7.44 11.67 -35.41
C ALA A 166 -7.32 13.00 -36.19
N ARG A 167 -8.12 14.00 -35.81
CA ARG A 167 -8.11 15.34 -36.42
C ARG A 167 -6.76 16.05 -36.12
N PRO A 168 -6.21 16.83 -37.06
CA PRO A 168 -5.01 17.60 -36.80
C PRO A 168 -5.31 18.78 -35.86
N MET A 169 -4.43 18.97 -34.88
CA MET A 169 -4.39 20.11 -33.96
C MET A 169 -4.12 21.42 -34.73
N PRO A 170 -4.79 22.55 -34.43
CA PRO A 170 -4.45 23.83 -35.02
C PRO A 170 -3.26 24.50 -34.29
N ASP A 171 -2.29 24.90 -35.10
CA ASP A 171 -1.24 25.92 -34.95
C ASP A 171 -0.51 26.06 -33.60
N GLY A 172 0.58 25.30 -33.48
CA GLY A 172 1.77 25.57 -32.69
C GLY A 172 2.93 24.76 -33.30
N GLY A 173 4.11 25.38 -33.51
CA GLY A 173 5.22 24.80 -34.29
C GLY A 173 5.57 23.34 -33.94
N PRO A 174 6.17 22.58 -34.89
CA PRO A 174 6.11 21.12 -34.90
C PRO A 174 6.79 20.53 -33.65
N ALA A 175 5.99 19.93 -32.78
CA ALA A 175 6.52 18.98 -31.80
C ALA A 175 7.09 17.78 -32.57
N VAL A 176 8.30 17.32 -32.20
CA VAL A 176 8.88 16.11 -32.80
C VAL A 176 7.95 14.93 -32.48
N PRO A 177 7.36 14.26 -33.49
CA PRO A 177 6.49 13.11 -33.25
C PRO A 177 7.28 12.01 -32.51
N GLY A 178 6.77 11.56 -31.36
CA GLY A 178 7.36 10.44 -30.60
C GLY A 178 8.16 10.80 -29.34
N THR A 179 8.37 12.08 -29.02
CA THR A 179 8.99 12.51 -27.75
C THR A 179 7.97 13.02 -26.71
N ASP A 180 6.67 12.82 -26.91
CA ASP A 180 5.64 13.31 -25.97
C ASP A 180 5.39 12.32 -24.81
N PRO A 181 5.47 12.74 -23.53
CA PRO A 181 5.08 11.91 -22.39
C PRO A 181 3.70 11.25 -22.51
N ASP A 182 2.74 11.91 -23.15
CA ASP A 182 1.39 11.37 -23.35
C ASP A 182 1.41 10.13 -24.25
N ALA A 183 2.19 10.16 -25.34
CA ALA A 183 2.34 9.03 -26.25
C ALA A 183 3.06 7.84 -25.61
N VAL A 184 4.09 8.10 -24.80
CA VAL A 184 4.81 7.04 -24.06
C VAL A 184 3.88 6.38 -23.03
N LEU A 185 3.07 7.16 -22.30
CA LEU A 185 2.11 6.62 -21.35
C LEU A 185 1.04 5.78 -22.06
N ALA A 186 0.47 6.26 -23.17
CA ALA A 186 -0.50 5.49 -23.95
C ALA A 186 0.10 4.16 -24.46
N GLY A 187 1.33 4.19 -24.97
CA GLY A 187 2.03 2.99 -25.44
C GLY A 187 2.38 2.00 -24.33
N LEU A 188 2.67 2.47 -23.11
CA LEU A 188 2.86 1.63 -21.93
C LEU A 188 1.55 0.94 -21.50
N LEU A 189 0.43 1.67 -21.53
CA LEU A 189 -0.89 1.10 -21.24
C LEU A 189 -1.25 0.02 -22.27
N ALA A 190 -0.94 0.26 -23.54
CA ALA A 190 -1.15 -0.70 -24.63
C ALA A 190 -0.31 -1.97 -24.46
N SER A 191 0.89 -1.88 -23.88
CA SER A 191 1.74 -3.05 -23.60
C SER A 191 1.37 -3.81 -22.31
N GLY A 192 0.25 -3.46 -21.68
CA GLY A 192 -0.23 -4.13 -20.46
C GLY A 192 0.34 -3.57 -19.15
N VAL A 193 1.24 -2.58 -19.19
CA VAL A 193 1.74 -1.92 -17.97
C VAL A 193 0.62 -1.07 -17.38
N ARG A 194 0.51 -1.05 -16.04
CA ARG A 194 -0.52 -0.31 -15.31
C ARG A 194 0.14 0.63 -14.29
N PRO A 195 0.58 1.83 -14.72
CA PRO A 195 1.20 2.77 -13.81
C PRO A 195 0.23 3.21 -12.71
N VAL A 196 0.78 3.56 -11.55
CA VAL A 196 0.01 4.15 -10.45
C VAL A 196 -0.32 5.62 -10.80
N ALA A 197 -1.57 6.01 -10.66
CA ALA A 197 -1.99 7.41 -10.72
C ALA A 197 -1.60 8.11 -9.43
N TYR A 198 -0.78 9.15 -9.52
CA TYR A 198 -0.50 10.06 -8.42
C TYR A 198 -1.40 11.30 -8.56
N PRO A 199 -2.46 11.43 -7.76
CA PRO A 199 -3.39 12.54 -7.87
C PRO A 199 -2.79 13.81 -7.25
N LEU A 200 -2.68 14.86 -8.06
CA LEU A 200 -2.32 16.20 -7.63
C LEU A 200 -3.43 16.76 -6.73
N ARG A 201 -3.04 17.32 -5.57
CA ARG A 201 -3.97 17.84 -4.56
C ARG A 201 -3.62 19.27 -4.16
N LEU A 202 -2.96 19.44 -3.02
CA LEU A 202 -2.68 20.75 -2.40
C LEU A 202 -1.56 21.54 -3.08
N LEU A 203 -0.94 20.98 -4.12
CA LEU A 203 0.17 21.57 -4.87
C LEU A 203 -0.27 21.81 -6.32
N VAL A 204 0.50 22.62 -7.03
CA VAL A 204 0.21 23.01 -8.42
C VAL A 204 1.09 22.21 -9.38
N ALA A 205 0.48 21.73 -10.45
CA ALA A 205 1.15 21.20 -11.63
C ALA A 205 0.27 21.43 -12.86
N ARG A 206 0.78 22.16 -13.86
CA ARG A 206 0.03 22.52 -15.08
C ARG A 206 0.89 22.44 -16.33
N ARG A 207 0.34 21.86 -17.40
CA ARG A 207 0.88 21.95 -18.77
C ARG A 207 0.59 23.35 -19.33
N CYS A 208 1.62 24.13 -19.63
CA CYS A 208 1.53 25.54 -19.99
C CYS A 208 2.16 25.78 -21.37
N ARG A 209 1.29 25.88 -22.40
CA ARG A 209 1.69 26.04 -23.81
C ARG A 209 2.25 27.41 -24.19
N ASN A 210 1.96 28.44 -23.40
CA ASN A 210 2.41 29.81 -23.66
C ASN A 210 2.93 30.48 -22.39
N GLY A 211 3.63 31.60 -22.56
CA GLY A 211 4.24 32.36 -21.46
C GLY A 211 3.23 32.90 -20.44
N ALA A 212 2.05 33.34 -20.89
CA ALA A 212 1.00 33.84 -19.99
C ALA A 212 0.46 32.75 -19.06
N ALA A 213 0.21 31.55 -19.59
CA ALA A 213 -0.16 30.39 -18.80
C ALA A 213 0.97 29.94 -17.87
N ALA A 214 2.24 30.05 -18.29
CA ALA A 214 3.36 29.74 -17.40
C ALA A 214 3.41 30.74 -16.22
N ALA A 215 3.38 32.04 -16.49
CA ALA A 215 3.41 33.09 -15.47
C ALA A 215 2.24 32.99 -14.48
N ALA A 216 1.04 32.70 -14.96
CA ALA A 216 -0.12 32.47 -14.09
C ALA A 216 0.05 31.23 -13.19
N ALA A 217 0.72 30.17 -13.67
CA ALA A 217 0.97 28.98 -12.85
C ALA A 217 2.06 29.26 -11.81
N GLU A 218 3.09 30.01 -12.18
CA GLU A 218 4.14 30.45 -11.26
C GLU A 218 3.58 31.36 -10.15
N ALA A 219 2.65 32.25 -10.48
CA ALA A 219 1.93 33.05 -9.48
C ALA A 219 1.08 32.18 -8.53
N GLU A 220 0.38 31.16 -9.06
CA GLU A 220 -0.37 30.19 -8.24
C GLU A 220 0.56 29.42 -7.29
N ILE A 221 1.74 29.01 -7.77
CA ILE A 221 2.78 28.35 -6.96
C ILE A 221 3.26 29.29 -5.84
N ALA A 222 3.60 30.53 -6.17
CA ALA A 222 4.10 31.51 -5.19
C ALA A 222 3.08 31.83 -4.09
N GLY A 223 1.79 31.70 -4.38
CA GLY A 223 0.70 31.91 -3.41
C GLY A 223 0.51 30.76 -2.40
N ILE A 224 1.17 29.62 -2.58
CA ILE A 224 0.99 28.43 -1.74
C ILE A 224 2.18 28.23 -0.79
N ASP A 225 1.90 28.12 0.50
CA ASP A 225 2.87 27.63 1.49
C ASP A 225 3.14 26.14 1.24
N GLU A 226 4.22 25.85 0.50
CA GLU A 226 4.62 24.50 0.13
C GLU A 226 4.84 23.61 1.36
N GLU A 227 5.46 24.14 2.43
CA GLU A 227 5.76 23.34 3.62
C GLU A 227 4.46 22.91 4.31
N ARG A 228 3.52 23.84 4.49
CA ARG A 228 2.21 23.54 5.08
C ARG A 228 1.41 22.59 4.20
N ALA A 229 1.46 22.75 2.87
CA ALA A 229 0.82 21.83 1.95
C ALA A 229 1.42 20.43 2.06
N ARG A 230 2.76 20.30 2.11
CA ARG A 230 3.47 19.02 2.27
C ARG A 230 3.18 18.34 3.60
N LEU A 231 3.11 19.08 4.71
CA LEU A 231 2.73 18.55 6.01
C LEU A 231 1.31 17.97 5.99
N ARG A 232 0.36 18.65 5.33
CA ARG A 232 -1.00 18.14 5.16
C ARG A 232 -1.06 16.93 4.22
N LEU A 233 -0.25 16.90 3.17
CA LEU A 233 -0.15 15.74 2.26
C LEU A 233 0.54 14.54 2.90
N ALA A 234 1.36 14.75 3.93
CA ALA A 234 2.00 13.69 4.70
C ALA A 234 1.00 12.95 5.62
N VAL A 235 -0.14 13.57 5.95
CA VAL A 235 -1.27 12.92 6.60
C VAL A 235 -1.97 12.01 5.59
N LYS A 236 -2.28 10.78 6.00
CA LYS A 236 -2.94 9.81 5.12
C LYS A 236 -4.33 10.34 4.77
N GLU A 237 -4.66 10.29 3.47
CA GLU A 237 -5.88 10.91 2.94
C GLU A 237 -7.17 10.33 3.54
N ARG A 238 -7.14 9.07 3.95
CA ARG A 238 -8.29 8.32 4.44
C ARG A 238 -8.01 7.77 5.83
N ASP A 239 -7.74 8.64 6.80
CA ASP A 239 -7.61 8.29 8.21
C ASP A 239 -8.96 7.95 8.84
N ASP A 240 -8.98 7.00 9.77
CA ASP A 240 -10.20 6.60 10.48
C ASP A 240 -10.77 7.73 11.33
N PHE A 241 -11.98 7.56 11.87
CA PHE A 241 -12.68 8.64 12.55
C PHE A 241 -11.86 9.17 13.72
N PHE A 242 -11.40 8.25 14.58
CA PHE A 242 -10.62 8.61 15.75
C PHE A 242 -9.31 9.32 15.36
N THR A 243 -8.56 8.74 14.42
CA THR A 243 -7.32 9.33 13.91
C THR A 243 -7.56 10.71 13.32
N THR A 244 -8.59 10.88 12.50
CA THR A 244 -8.92 12.15 11.84
C THR A 244 -9.18 13.26 12.86
N VAL A 245 -9.99 12.98 13.88
CA VAL A 245 -10.44 13.99 14.84
C VAL A 245 -9.39 14.24 15.91
N PHE A 246 -8.83 13.19 16.50
CA PHE A 246 -8.00 13.27 17.71
C PHE A 246 -6.50 13.26 17.45
N VAL A 247 -6.05 13.01 16.21
CA VAL A 247 -4.60 12.93 15.89
C VAL A 247 -4.25 13.81 14.69
N SER A 248 -4.87 13.59 13.53
CA SER A 248 -4.54 14.23 12.25
C SER A 248 -4.82 15.74 12.23
N SER A 249 -5.64 16.23 13.17
CA SER A 249 -5.92 17.65 13.36
C SER A 249 -4.71 18.46 13.84
N TRP A 250 -3.79 17.86 14.58
CA TRP A 250 -2.64 18.55 15.19
C TRP A 250 -1.28 17.85 15.01
N SER A 251 -1.25 16.55 14.66
CA SER A 251 -0.01 15.80 14.37
C SER A 251 0.90 16.43 13.32
N PRO A 252 0.44 17.21 12.30
CA PRO A 252 1.35 17.96 11.43
C PRO A 252 2.28 18.93 12.17
N VAL A 253 1.85 19.47 13.31
CA VAL A 253 2.70 20.35 14.15
C VAL A 253 3.81 19.54 14.80
N VAL A 254 3.49 18.35 15.30
CA VAL A 254 4.47 17.42 15.88
C VAL A 254 5.45 16.94 14.80
N THR A 255 4.94 16.54 13.64
CA THR A 255 5.76 16.14 12.49
C THR A 255 6.75 17.23 12.09
N ARG A 256 6.30 18.50 12.06
CA ARG A 256 7.18 19.65 11.80
C ARG A 256 8.25 19.80 12.87
N ALA A 257 7.89 19.66 14.15
CA ALA A 257 8.85 19.73 15.26
C ALA A 257 9.89 18.60 15.17
N CYS A 258 9.47 17.35 14.97
CA CYS A 258 10.38 16.21 14.78
C CYS A 258 11.32 16.41 13.58
N ALA A 259 10.80 16.93 12.46
CA ALA A 259 11.62 17.24 11.28
C ALA A 259 12.67 18.32 11.56
N ARG A 260 12.31 19.38 12.30
CA ARG A 260 13.24 20.44 12.72
C ARG A 260 14.31 19.95 13.70
N LEU A 261 13.96 19.01 14.57
CA LEU A 261 14.88 18.36 15.50
C LEU A 261 15.77 17.30 14.80
N GLY A 262 15.60 17.07 13.49
CA GLY A 262 16.40 16.09 12.74
C GLY A 262 16.11 14.64 13.09
N MET A 263 15.00 14.35 13.78
CA MET A 263 14.62 12.99 14.16
C MET A 263 14.41 12.10 12.93
N THR A 264 14.76 10.82 13.04
CA THR A 264 14.47 9.83 12.00
C THR A 264 13.11 9.19 12.24
N PRO A 265 12.38 8.74 11.19
CA PRO A 265 11.12 8.03 11.37
C PRO A 265 11.25 6.83 12.32
N SER A 266 12.27 5.99 12.13
CA SER A 266 12.51 4.81 12.98
C SER A 266 12.78 5.15 14.45
N PHE A 267 13.37 6.32 14.75
CA PHE A 267 13.52 6.78 16.14
C PHE A 267 12.16 7.13 16.76
N VAL A 268 11.28 7.81 16.00
CA VAL A 268 9.92 8.13 16.45
C VAL A 268 9.09 6.84 16.65
N THR A 269 9.23 5.85 15.76
CA THR A 269 8.67 4.50 15.96
C THR A 269 9.18 3.87 17.27
N GLY A 270 10.47 3.99 17.57
CA GLY A 270 11.03 3.51 18.83
C GLY A 270 10.38 4.16 20.06
N LEU A 271 10.13 5.48 20.01
CA LEU A 271 9.43 6.18 21.08
C LEU A 271 7.97 5.72 21.21
N SER A 272 7.28 5.47 20.10
CA SER A 272 5.90 4.93 20.13
C SER A 272 5.85 3.54 20.79
N VAL A 273 6.85 2.70 20.54
CA VAL A 273 7.01 1.39 21.21
C VAL A 273 7.23 1.55 22.71
N VAL A 274 8.11 2.47 23.14
CA VAL A 274 8.33 2.75 24.58
C VAL A 274 7.04 3.18 25.26
N CYS A 275 6.27 4.08 24.65
CA CYS A 275 4.96 4.49 25.17
C CYS A 275 3.99 3.31 25.30
N ALA A 276 3.93 2.42 24.32
CA ALA A 276 3.05 1.24 24.37
C ALA A 276 3.47 0.23 25.45
N VAL A 277 4.77 0.00 25.64
CA VAL A 277 5.27 -0.85 26.73
C VAL A 277 4.95 -0.23 28.08
N ALA A 278 5.19 1.06 28.26
CA ALA A 278 4.85 1.78 29.49
C ALA A 278 3.33 1.76 29.75
N ALA A 279 2.51 1.86 28.70
CA ALA A 279 1.06 1.70 28.80
C ALA A 279 0.66 0.30 29.25
N ALA A 280 1.23 -0.74 28.65
CA ALA A 280 0.98 -2.13 29.03
C ALA A 280 1.38 -2.40 30.49
N LEU A 281 2.52 -1.88 30.94
CA LEU A 281 2.95 -1.96 32.34
C LEU A 281 1.98 -1.21 33.27
N GLY A 282 1.54 0.00 32.89
CA GLY A 282 0.52 0.75 33.64
C GLY A 282 -0.78 -0.03 33.78
N PHE A 283 -1.23 -0.69 32.72
CA PHE A 283 -2.42 -1.56 32.76
C PHE A 283 -2.20 -2.81 33.62
N ALA A 284 -1.00 -3.38 33.62
CA ALA A 284 -0.66 -4.55 34.42
C ALA A 284 -0.73 -4.29 35.93
N GLN A 285 -0.60 -3.03 36.37
CA GLN A 285 -0.70 -2.68 37.79
C GLN A 285 -2.13 -2.76 38.34
N ALA A 286 -3.16 -2.68 37.49
CA ALA A 286 -4.59 -2.68 37.83
C ALA A 286 -5.08 -1.53 38.74
N GLY A 287 -4.18 -0.70 39.29
CA GLY A 287 -4.55 0.48 40.07
C GLY A 287 -5.06 1.63 39.19
N ARG A 288 -6.14 2.29 39.61
CA ARG A 288 -6.81 3.33 38.81
C ARG A 288 -5.89 4.42 38.26
N PRO A 289 -4.97 5.03 39.05
CA PRO A 289 -4.05 6.04 38.52
C PRO A 289 -3.10 5.47 37.46
N ALA A 290 -2.61 4.24 37.64
CA ALA A 290 -1.75 3.56 36.68
C ALA A 290 -2.48 3.20 35.39
N MET A 291 -3.75 2.80 35.48
CA MET A 291 -4.60 2.55 34.30
C MET A 291 -4.85 3.84 33.50
N ILE A 292 -5.13 4.97 34.18
CA ILE A 292 -5.31 6.27 33.52
C ILE A 292 -4.00 6.72 32.86
N ALA A 293 -2.87 6.64 33.57
CA ALA A 293 -1.56 6.94 33.01
C ALA A 293 -1.26 6.03 31.80
N GLY A 294 -1.60 4.75 31.90
CA GLY A 294 -1.48 3.79 30.80
C GLY A 294 -2.32 4.18 29.58
N ALA A 295 -3.56 4.62 29.77
CA ALA A 295 -4.42 5.08 28.68
C ALA A 295 -3.90 6.36 28.00
N VAL A 296 -3.35 7.30 28.77
CA VAL A 296 -2.69 8.50 28.22
C VAL A 296 -1.46 8.11 27.40
N LEU A 297 -0.60 7.24 27.94
CA LEU A 297 0.59 6.75 27.23
C LEU A 297 0.23 5.95 25.98
N LEU A 298 -0.85 5.17 26.03
CA LEU A 298 -1.40 4.45 24.89
C LEU A 298 -1.78 5.43 23.76
N HIS A 299 -2.49 6.51 24.10
CA HIS A 299 -2.84 7.55 23.13
C HIS A 299 -1.62 8.29 22.58
N LEU A 300 -0.67 8.68 23.42
CA LEU A 300 0.58 9.34 22.98
C LEU A 300 1.40 8.42 22.07
N GLY A 301 1.50 7.13 22.40
CA GLY A 301 2.13 6.14 21.55
C GLY A 301 1.47 6.06 20.18
N PHE A 302 0.13 6.05 20.11
CA PHE A 302 -0.61 6.06 18.84
C PHE A 302 -0.41 7.34 18.03
N VAL A 303 -0.28 8.51 18.68
CA VAL A 303 0.07 9.76 17.98
C VAL A 303 1.46 9.65 17.36
N LEU A 304 2.46 9.20 18.12
CA LEU A 304 3.83 9.07 17.64
C LEU A 304 3.95 8.09 16.47
N ASP A 305 3.18 7.02 16.52
CA ASP A 305 3.03 6.06 15.43
C ASP A 305 2.46 6.71 14.16
N CYS A 306 1.47 7.57 14.28
CA CYS A 306 1.00 8.34 13.12
C CYS A 306 2.08 9.33 12.63
N VAL A 307 2.83 9.93 13.55
CA VAL A 307 3.86 10.93 13.25
C VAL A 307 5.07 10.33 12.56
N ASP A 308 5.48 9.08 12.86
CA ASP A 308 6.63 8.48 12.19
C ASP A 308 6.38 8.30 10.67
N GLY A 309 5.19 7.87 10.28
CA GLY A 309 4.77 7.69 8.90
C GLY A 309 4.56 9.03 8.20
N GLN A 310 4.01 10.03 8.92
CA GLN A 310 3.95 11.41 8.44
C GLN A 310 5.36 11.97 8.22
N LEU A 311 6.29 11.74 9.14
CA LEU A 311 7.67 12.21 9.06
C LEU A 311 8.40 11.55 7.90
N ALA A 312 8.23 10.24 7.69
CA ALA A 312 8.77 9.52 6.55
C ALA A 312 8.26 10.10 5.22
N ARG A 313 6.94 10.35 5.12
CA ARG A 313 6.32 10.97 3.92
C ARG A 313 6.77 12.41 3.69
N PHE A 314 6.89 13.20 4.74
CA PHE A 314 7.29 14.61 4.69
C PHE A 314 8.77 14.79 4.31
N THR A 315 9.65 13.99 4.93
CA THR A 315 11.11 14.05 4.72
C THR A 315 11.58 13.19 3.55
N ARG A 316 10.70 12.32 3.00
CA ARG A 316 11.00 11.34 1.95
C ARG A 316 12.13 10.37 2.33
N ARG A 317 12.29 10.10 3.62
CA ARG A 317 13.26 9.13 4.17
C ARG A 317 12.56 7.78 4.36
N PHE A 318 12.64 6.92 3.36
CA PHE A 318 12.09 5.57 3.41
C PHE A 318 13.22 4.54 3.39
N THR A 319 13.08 3.48 4.17
CA THR A 319 13.95 2.31 4.08
C THR A 319 13.10 1.03 4.13
N PRO A 320 13.48 -0.04 3.42
CA PRO A 320 12.77 -1.32 3.50
C PRO A 320 12.71 -1.86 4.93
N LEU A 321 13.82 -1.72 5.68
CA LEU A 321 13.86 -2.09 7.10
C LEU A 321 12.91 -1.24 7.94
N GLY A 322 12.80 0.06 7.69
CA GLY A 322 11.89 0.95 8.39
C GLY A 322 10.43 0.57 8.18
N GLY A 323 10.01 0.29 6.93
CA GLY A 323 8.65 -0.15 6.64
C GLY A 323 8.32 -1.53 7.23
N TRP A 324 9.29 -2.45 7.26
CA TRP A 324 9.14 -3.72 7.96
C TRP A 324 9.03 -3.53 9.48
N LEU A 325 9.89 -2.68 10.07
CA LEU A 325 9.91 -2.42 11.50
C LEU A 325 8.60 -1.79 11.98
N ASP A 326 8.09 -0.81 11.24
CA ASP A 326 6.78 -0.18 11.44
C ASP A 326 5.66 -1.25 11.52
N THR A 327 5.59 -2.10 10.49
CA THR A 327 4.61 -3.20 10.43
C THR A 327 4.72 -4.16 11.62
N MET A 328 5.94 -4.51 12.06
CA MET A 328 6.14 -5.41 13.20
C MET A 328 5.82 -4.71 14.54
N ALA A 329 6.32 -3.49 14.72
CA ALA A 329 6.13 -2.71 15.94
C ALA A 329 4.64 -2.52 16.23
N ASP A 330 3.85 -2.22 15.21
CA ASP A 330 2.40 -2.09 15.29
C ASP A 330 1.68 -3.29 15.89
N ARG A 331 2.16 -4.49 15.61
CA ARG A 331 1.58 -5.73 16.12
C ARG A 331 2.14 -6.07 17.50
N ALA A 332 3.43 -5.84 17.70
CA ALA A 332 4.07 -6.03 18.99
C ALA A 332 3.45 -5.14 20.07
N LYS A 333 3.24 -3.85 19.79
CA LYS A 333 2.61 -2.88 20.69
C LYS A 333 1.19 -3.31 21.09
N GLU A 334 0.38 -3.69 20.10
CA GLU A 334 -1.00 -4.12 20.31
C GLU A 334 -1.08 -5.34 21.24
N TYR A 335 -0.25 -6.35 21.00
CA TYR A 335 -0.24 -7.56 21.84
C TYR A 335 0.42 -7.33 23.20
N ALA A 336 1.40 -6.44 23.32
CA ALA A 336 1.92 -6.02 24.62
C ALA A 336 0.81 -5.40 25.49
N VAL A 337 -0.04 -4.56 24.91
CA VAL A 337 -1.20 -3.97 25.59
C VAL A 337 -2.19 -5.04 26.03
N TYR A 338 -2.49 -6.04 25.18
CA TYR A 338 -3.37 -7.16 25.57
C TYR A 338 -2.80 -7.96 26.76
N ALA A 339 -1.49 -8.20 26.76
CA ALA A 339 -0.80 -8.86 27.88
C ALA A 339 -0.89 -8.02 29.15
N GLY A 340 -0.70 -6.70 29.07
CA GLY A 340 -0.84 -5.78 30.19
C GLY A 340 -2.24 -5.80 30.80
N LEU A 341 -3.28 -5.73 29.96
CA LEU A 341 -4.68 -5.81 30.40
C LEU A 341 -4.99 -7.16 31.07
N ALA A 342 -4.52 -8.27 30.49
CA ALA A 342 -4.71 -9.60 31.04
C ALA A 342 -3.99 -9.80 32.38
N ALA A 343 -2.75 -9.33 32.48
CA ALA A 343 -1.97 -9.36 33.72
C ALA A 343 -2.65 -8.54 34.82
N GLY A 344 -3.10 -7.32 34.51
CA GLY A 344 -3.83 -6.47 35.45
C GLY A 344 -5.13 -7.10 35.93
N ALA A 345 -5.94 -7.63 35.00
CA ALA A 345 -7.17 -8.34 35.34
C ALA A 345 -6.92 -9.60 36.19
N ALA A 346 -5.88 -10.38 35.88
CA ALA A 346 -5.50 -11.55 36.66
C ALA A 346 -5.14 -11.20 38.12
N ARG A 347 -4.49 -10.05 38.35
CA ARG A 347 -4.21 -9.55 39.72
C ARG A 347 -5.47 -9.20 40.50
N LEU A 348 -6.56 -8.87 39.81
CA LEU A 348 -7.88 -8.61 40.39
C LEU A 348 -8.72 -9.89 40.55
N GLY A 349 -8.13 -11.08 40.33
CA GLY A 349 -8.81 -12.37 40.44
C GLY A 349 -9.43 -12.89 39.14
N HIS A 350 -9.29 -12.15 38.02
CA HIS A 350 -9.80 -12.56 36.70
C HIS A 350 -8.74 -13.28 35.87
N GLY A 351 -8.31 -14.46 36.34
CA GLY A 351 -7.28 -15.25 35.67
C GLY A 351 -7.65 -15.67 34.23
N GLU A 352 -8.95 -15.76 33.93
CA GLU A 352 -9.47 -16.04 32.58
C GLU A 352 -9.16 -14.93 31.57
N ALA A 353 -8.78 -13.73 32.01
CA ALA A 353 -8.45 -12.62 31.12
C ALA A 353 -7.28 -12.92 30.17
N TRP A 354 -6.37 -13.84 30.53
CA TRP A 354 -5.35 -14.32 29.60
C TRP A 354 -5.93 -15.10 28.43
N TRP A 355 -7.00 -15.88 28.64
CA TRP A 355 -7.71 -16.54 27.53
C TRP A 355 -8.45 -15.53 26.66
N LEU A 356 -8.98 -14.46 27.24
CA LEU A 356 -9.55 -13.35 26.46
C LEU A 356 -8.49 -12.67 25.60
N ALA A 357 -7.29 -12.44 26.13
CA ALA A 357 -6.17 -11.86 25.39
C ALA A 357 -5.66 -12.79 24.28
N VAL A 358 -5.59 -14.11 24.53
CA VAL A 358 -5.32 -15.15 23.52
C VAL A 358 -6.36 -15.09 22.40
N ALA A 359 -7.64 -15.08 22.74
CA ALA A 359 -8.72 -15.00 21.76
C ALA A 359 -8.67 -13.68 20.96
N ALA A 360 -8.37 -12.55 21.62
CA ALA A 360 -8.29 -11.24 20.96
C ALA A 360 -7.11 -11.18 19.99
N MET A 361 -5.95 -11.72 20.36
CA MET A 361 -4.79 -11.85 19.48
C MET A 361 -5.10 -12.73 18.26
N ALA A 362 -5.74 -13.88 18.50
CA ALA A 362 -6.12 -14.82 17.44
C ALA A 362 -7.09 -14.16 16.45
N LEU A 363 -8.17 -13.58 16.95
CA LEU A 363 -9.15 -12.83 16.18
C LEU A 363 -8.50 -11.73 15.34
N GLN A 364 -7.62 -10.93 15.95
CA GLN A 364 -6.99 -9.81 15.26
C GLN A 364 -6.01 -10.27 14.18
N THR A 365 -5.25 -11.33 14.44
CA THR A 365 -4.34 -11.92 13.46
C THR A 365 -5.10 -12.47 12.25
N VAL A 366 -6.17 -13.25 12.50
CA VAL A 366 -7.01 -13.83 11.45
C VAL A 366 -7.67 -12.72 10.62
N ARG A 367 -8.20 -11.68 11.28
CA ARG A 367 -8.79 -10.52 10.60
C ARG A 367 -7.79 -9.79 9.71
N HIS A 368 -6.58 -9.50 10.21
CA HIS A 368 -5.54 -8.85 9.40
C HIS A 368 -5.07 -9.72 8.22
N ALA A 369 -4.97 -11.04 8.42
CA ALA A 369 -4.70 -11.96 7.32
C ALA A 369 -5.80 -11.84 6.26
N THR A 370 -7.06 -11.97 6.66
CA THR A 370 -8.24 -11.76 5.79
C THR A 370 -8.18 -10.43 5.02
N ASP A 371 -7.87 -9.32 5.70
CA ASP A 371 -7.75 -7.98 5.09
C ASP A 371 -6.64 -7.91 4.05
N SER A 372 -5.47 -8.41 4.40
CA SER A 372 -4.29 -8.40 3.53
C SER A 372 -4.54 -9.18 2.24
N TRP A 373 -5.18 -10.34 2.37
CA TRP A 373 -5.42 -11.27 1.25
C TRP A 373 -6.52 -10.83 0.33
N TYR A 374 -7.64 -10.38 0.88
CA TYR A 374 -8.69 -9.79 0.07
C TYR A 374 -8.17 -8.58 -0.71
N GLY A 375 -7.33 -7.75 -0.09
CA GLY A 375 -6.64 -6.67 -0.78
C GLY A 375 -5.81 -7.15 -1.97
N THR A 376 -5.06 -8.25 -1.80
CA THR A 376 -4.21 -8.83 -2.87
C THR A 376 -5.05 -9.28 -4.05
N LEU A 377 -6.17 -9.97 -3.80
CA LEU A 377 -7.08 -10.38 -4.88
C LEU A 377 -7.53 -9.17 -5.70
N HIS A 378 -7.94 -8.11 -5.00
CA HIS A 378 -8.48 -6.91 -5.65
C HIS A 378 -7.43 -6.15 -6.43
N ASP A 379 -6.19 -6.11 -5.95
CA ASP A 379 -5.10 -5.44 -6.67
C ASP A 379 -4.73 -6.23 -7.94
N VAL A 380 -4.71 -7.56 -7.89
CA VAL A 380 -4.48 -8.42 -9.08
C VAL A 380 -5.65 -8.29 -10.06
N ALA A 381 -6.89 -8.31 -9.57
CA ALA A 381 -8.07 -8.11 -10.40
C ALA A 381 -8.10 -6.72 -11.05
N ALA A 382 -7.72 -5.66 -10.33
CA ALA A 382 -7.64 -4.31 -10.87
C ALA A 382 -6.56 -4.16 -11.97
N ALA A 383 -5.48 -4.95 -11.89
CA ALA A 383 -4.45 -4.99 -12.93
C ALA A 383 -4.92 -5.71 -14.21
N ARG A 384 -5.96 -6.56 -14.13
CA ARG A 384 -6.51 -7.36 -15.25
C ARG A 384 -8.00 -7.06 -15.46
N PRO A 385 -8.36 -5.91 -16.05
CA PRO A 385 -9.76 -5.59 -16.29
C PRO A 385 -10.39 -6.62 -17.25
N GLY A 386 -11.35 -7.40 -16.75
CA GLY A 386 -12.19 -8.29 -17.56
C GLY A 386 -13.39 -7.57 -18.18
N PRO A 387 -14.12 -8.20 -19.12
CA PRO A 387 -15.34 -7.64 -19.69
C PRO A 387 -16.34 -7.33 -18.56
N GLY A 388 -16.94 -6.13 -18.62
CA GLY A 388 -17.68 -5.51 -17.53
C GLY A 388 -18.83 -6.37 -16.98
N GLY A 389 -18.55 -7.15 -15.93
CA GLY A 389 -19.54 -7.89 -15.18
C GLY A 389 -20.31 -7.03 -14.16
N PRO A 390 -21.35 -7.58 -13.53
CA PRO A 390 -22.19 -6.89 -12.53
C PRO A 390 -21.42 -6.33 -11.33
N GLY A 391 -20.21 -6.83 -11.04
CA GLY A 391 -19.30 -6.26 -10.04
C GLY A 391 -18.90 -4.81 -10.31
N GLY A 392 -18.89 -4.37 -11.58
CA GLY A 392 -18.62 -2.97 -11.94
C GLY A 392 -19.71 -2.00 -11.48
N ALA A 393 -20.98 -2.44 -11.45
CA ALA A 393 -22.10 -1.60 -10.99
C ALA A 393 -22.07 -1.39 -9.46
N LEU A 394 -21.76 -2.45 -8.70
CA LEU A 394 -21.57 -2.38 -7.25
C LEU A 394 -20.32 -1.57 -6.86
N GLY A 395 -19.26 -1.65 -7.67
CA GLY A 395 -18.08 -0.79 -7.55
C GLY A 395 -18.44 0.69 -7.67
N ARG A 396 -19.17 1.07 -8.72
CA ARG A 396 -19.62 2.46 -8.95
C ARG A 396 -20.53 3.01 -7.84
N LEU A 397 -21.34 2.17 -7.20
CA LEU A 397 -22.15 2.55 -6.03
C LEU A 397 -21.27 2.77 -4.78
N SER A 398 -20.28 1.90 -4.56
CA SER A 398 -19.31 2.09 -3.48
C SER A 398 -18.46 3.35 -3.71
N ASP A 399 -18.06 3.62 -4.94
CA ASP A 399 -17.29 4.80 -5.32
C ASP A 399 -18.10 6.10 -5.12
N ARG A 400 -19.42 6.07 -5.39
CA ARG A 400 -20.34 7.17 -5.07
C ARG A 400 -20.44 7.47 -3.57
N VAL A 401 -20.58 6.44 -2.73
CA VAL A 401 -20.61 6.62 -1.25
C VAL A 401 -19.26 7.09 -0.71
N ILE A 402 -18.16 6.71 -1.35
CA ILE A 402 -16.81 7.19 -1.03
C ILE A 402 -16.62 8.65 -1.48
N ALA A 403 -17.28 9.07 -2.57
CA ALA A 403 -17.24 10.44 -3.08
C ALA A 403 -17.95 11.45 -2.15
N ASP A 404 -19.01 11.04 -1.44
CA ASP A 404 -19.70 11.84 -0.41
C ASP A 404 -18.90 11.97 0.92
N GLY A 405 -17.57 11.90 0.83
CA GLY A 405 -16.65 11.78 1.95
C GLY A 405 -16.99 12.77 3.08
N ARG A 406 -17.38 12.19 4.24
CA ARG A 406 -17.73 12.81 5.55
C ARG A 406 -19.21 12.76 5.97
N SER A 407 -20.10 12.08 5.26
CA SER A 407 -21.45 11.82 5.80
C SER A 407 -21.42 11.01 7.11
N PRO A 408 -22.44 11.12 7.99
CA PRO A 408 -22.52 10.28 9.20
C PRO A 408 -22.50 8.78 8.89
N VAL A 409 -23.13 8.37 7.79
CA VAL A 409 -23.13 6.99 7.30
C VAL A 409 -21.74 6.54 6.88
N TYR A 410 -20.95 7.43 6.26
CA TYR A 410 -19.55 7.16 5.93
C TYR A 410 -18.74 6.86 7.21
N TRP A 411 -18.88 7.68 8.25
CA TRP A 411 -18.15 7.48 9.51
C TRP A 411 -18.61 6.22 10.24
N LEU A 412 -19.92 5.97 10.32
CA LEU A 412 -20.45 4.75 10.92
C LEU A 412 -19.87 3.51 10.26
N LYS A 413 -19.86 3.46 8.91
CA LYS A 413 -19.29 2.33 8.17
C LYS A 413 -17.81 2.11 8.47
N ARG A 414 -17.05 3.16 8.77
CA ARG A 414 -15.62 3.04 9.13
C ARG A 414 -15.41 2.60 10.56
N ILE A 415 -16.18 3.15 11.50
CA ILE A 415 -16.13 2.83 12.93
C ILE A 415 -16.55 1.37 13.17
N VAL A 416 -17.57 0.87 12.47
CA VAL A 416 -18.07 -0.51 12.62
C VAL A 416 -16.97 -1.55 12.41
N VAL A 417 -16.02 -1.29 11.50
CA VAL A 417 -14.92 -2.19 11.22
C VAL A 417 -13.89 -2.20 12.35
N LEU A 418 -14.03 -1.36 13.40
CA LEU A 418 -13.08 -1.24 14.51
C LEU A 418 -11.62 -1.09 14.01
N PRO A 419 -11.28 0.05 13.38
CA PRO A 419 -9.92 0.34 12.95
C PRO A 419 -8.97 0.56 14.14
N ILE A 420 -7.69 0.77 13.84
CA ILE A 420 -6.64 0.91 14.87
C ILE A 420 -6.99 2.05 15.83
N GLY A 421 -7.26 3.26 15.35
CA GLY A 421 -7.54 4.41 16.23
C GLY A 421 -8.72 4.16 17.18
N GLU A 422 -9.85 3.68 16.67
CA GLU A 422 -11.06 3.36 17.44
C GLU A 422 -10.81 2.25 18.46
N ARG A 423 -10.01 1.24 18.10
CA ARG A 423 -9.63 0.15 18.99
C ARG A 423 -8.76 0.65 20.14
N TRP A 424 -7.77 1.49 19.86
CA TRP A 424 -6.90 2.07 20.88
C TRP A 424 -7.70 2.98 21.81
N ALA A 425 -8.66 3.74 21.28
CA ALA A 425 -9.59 4.53 22.07
C ALA A 425 -10.49 3.67 22.96
N LEU A 426 -11.08 2.59 22.41
CA LEU A 426 -11.91 1.64 23.16
C LEU A 426 -11.12 1.03 24.32
N ILE A 427 -9.91 0.55 24.04
CA ILE A 427 -9.03 -0.05 25.06
C ILE A 427 -8.67 0.97 26.12
N GLY A 428 -8.14 2.13 25.73
CA GLY A 428 -7.71 3.16 26.66
C GLY A 428 -8.85 3.63 27.57
N LEU A 429 -10.03 3.89 26.99
CA LEU A 429 -11.19 4.35 27.75
C LEU A 429 -11.69 3.27 28.71
N LEU A 430 -11.88 2.03 28.26
CA LEU A 430 -12.40 0.97 29.12
C LEU A 430 -11.40 0.53 30.18
N ALA A 431 -10.11 0.51 29.86
CA ALA A 431 -9.06 0.25 30.84
C ALA A 431 -9.04 1.36 31.92
N ALA A 432 -9.11 2.62 31.50
CA ALA A 432 -9.11 3.75 32.43
C ALA A 432 -10.42 3.90 33.23
N CYS A 433 -11.58 3.52 32.67
CA CYS A 433 -12.90 3.69 33.27
C CYS A 433 -13.44 2.43 33.98
N ALA A 434 -12.96 1.25 33.64
CA ALA A 434 -13.30 -0.02 34.27
C ALA A 434 -12.00 -0.78 34.62
N ASP A 435 -11.74 -1.89 33.93
CA ASP A 435 -10.62 -2.80 34.16
C ASP A 435 -10.18 -3.48 32.84
N GLY A 436 -9.08 -4.24 32.92
CA GLY A 436 -8.52 -4.96 31.76
C GLY A 436 -9.45 -6.05 31.19
N ARG A 437 -10.26 -6.71 32.02
CA ARG A 437 -11.19 -7.76 31.58
C ARG A 437 -12.31 -7.16 30.73
N THR A 438 -12.88 -6.06 31.19
CA THR A 438 -13.93 -5.31 30.49
C THR A 438 -13.42 -4.82 29.14
N ALA A 439 -12.20 -4.27 29.09
CA ALA A 439 -11.57 -3.84 27.84
C ALA A 439 -11.39 -5.02 26.85
N LEU A 440 -10.91 -6.18 27.31
CA LEU A 440 -10.71 -7.37 26.48
C LEU A 440 -12.04 -7.98 25.98
N LEU A 441 -13.09 -8.02 26.82
CA LEU A 441 -14.42 -8.48 26.43
C LEU A 441 -15.03 -7.58 25.36
N ALA A 442 -14.97 -6.26 25.54
CA ALA A 442 -15.48 -5.31 24.55
C ALA A 442 -14.71 -5.41 23.23
N LEU A 443 -13.39 -5.57 23.30
CA LEU A 443 -12.53 -5.78 22.14
C LEU A 443 -12.92 -7.06 21.38
N LEU A 444 -13.17 -8.17 22.08
CA LEU A 444 -13.60 -9.43 21.47
C LEU A 444 -15.00 -9.31 20.85
N ALA A 445 -15.95 -8.72 21.57
CA ALA A 445 -17.33 -8.57 21.11
C ALA A 445 -17.40 -7.71 19.85
N TRP A 446 -16.81 -6.51 19.88
CA TRP A 446 -16.80 -5.62 18.73
C TRP A 446 -15.90 -6.18 17.62
N GLY A 447 -14.71 -6.66 17.94
CA GLY A 447 -13.82 -7.28 16.95
C GLY A 447 -14.46 -8.45 16.21
N GLY A 448 -15.22 -9.28 16.93
CA GLY A 448 -15.95 -10.41 16.36
C GLY A 448 -17.07 -9.95 15.42
N ALA A 449 -17.86 -8.95 15.84
CA ALA A 449 -18.87 -8.33 15.01
C ALA A 449 -18.26 -7.68 13.74
N ALA A 450 -17.14 -6.97 13.88
CA ALA A 450 -16.41 -6.36 12.78
C ALA A 450 -15.87 -7.39 11.78
N MET A 451 -15.36 -8.53 12.28
CA MET A 451 -14.91 -9.65 11.45
C MET A 451 -16.09 -10.27 10.69
N GLY A 452 -17.20 -10.55 11.38
CA GLY A 452 -18.42 -11.07 10.75
C GLY A 452 -18.95 -10.15 9.65
N TYR A 453 -19.06 -8.85 9.94
CA TYR A 453 -19.44 -7.82 8.97
C TYR A 453 -18.52 -7.82 7.74
N THR A 454 -17.20 -7.86 7.96
CA THR A 454 -16.20 -7.79 6.90
C THR A 454 -16.21 -9.05 6.03
N VAL A 455 -16.28 -10.23 6.65
CA VAL A 455 -16.33 -11.51 5.94
C VAL A 455 -17.61 -11.64 5.13
N ALA A 456 -18.76 -11.27 5.69
CA ALA A 456 -20.03 -11.33 4.97
C ALA A 456 -20.03 -10.41 3.73
N LEU A 457 -19.68 -9.13 3.90
CA LEU A 457 -19.69 -8.16 2.80
C LEU A 457 -18.67 -8.53 1.71
N ARG A 458 -17.49 -8.98 2.09
CA ARG A 458 -16.43 -9.38 1.16
C ARG A 458 -16.72 -10.72 0.50
N GLY A 459 -17.31 -11.68 1.21
CA GLY A 459 -17.78 -12.95 0.66
C GLY A 459 -18.79 -12.72 -0.45
N LEU A 460 -19.79 -11.88 -0.21
CA LEU A 460 -20.79 -11.49 -1.23
C LEU A 460 -20.13 -10.86 -2.46
N ARG A 461 -19.21 -9.91 -2.26
CA ARG A 461 -18.49 -9.24 -3.37
C ARG A 461 -17.58 -10.21 -4.12
N SER A 462 -16.84 -11.06 -3.41
CA SER A 462 -15.93 -12.05 -4.00
C SER A 462 -16.68 -13.07 -4.84
N HIS A 463 -17.81 -13.55 -4.33
CA HIS A 463 -18.70 -14.46 -5.06
C HIS A 463 -19.27 -13.81 -6.33
N ALA A 464 -19.67 -12.53 -6.24
CA ALA A 464 -20.14 -11.77 -7.41
C ALA A 464 -19.06 -11.54 -8.48
N MET A 465 -17.77 -11.49 -8.11
CA MET A 465 -16.67 -11.28 -9.05
C MET A 465 -16.22 -12.57 -9.75
N ARG A 466 -16.46 -13.76 -9.16
CA ARG A 466 -16.03 -15.07 -9.71
C ARG A 466 -14.53 -15.15 -10.08
N VAL A 467 -13.66 -14.47 -9.33
CA VAL A 467 -12.21 -14.48 -9.57
C VAL A 467 -11.49 -15.38 -8.56
N SER A 468 -10.93 -16.51 -9.01
CA SER A 468 -9.89 -17.25 -8.29
C SER A 468 -8.54 -16.57 -8.54
N VAL A 469 -7.71 -16.44 -7.50
CA VAL A 469 -6.38 -15.80 -7.62
C VAL A 469 -5.28 -16.69 -7.06
N LEU A 470 -5.58 -17.65 -6.17
CA LEU A 470 -4.56 -18.57 -5.65
C LEU A 470 -3.93 -19.43 -6.76
N ASP A 471 -4.64 -19.65 -7.87
CA ASP A 471 -4.08 -20.30 -9.07
C ASP A 471 -3.01 -19.48 -9.78
N THR A 472 -3.02 -18.17 -9.58
CA THR A 472 -2.19 -17.21 -10.33
C THR A 472 -1.07 -16.60 -9.50
N VAL A 473 -1.05 -16.85 -8.19
CA VAL A 473 -0.06 -16.34 -7.25
C VAL A 473 0.62 -17.53 -6.58
N ASP A 474 1.94 -17.48 -6.41
CA ASP A 474 2.68 -18.52 -5.67
C ASP A 474 2.27 -18.52 -4.18
N ALA A 475 1.21 -19.27 -3.87
CA ALA A 475 0.59 -19.35 -2.56
C ALA A 475 1.54 -19.94 -1.49
N VAL A 476 2.57 -20.68 -1.92
CA VAL A 476 3.57 -21.30 -1.02
C VAL A 476 4.39 -20.23 -0.31
N THR A 477 4.62 -19.07 -0.93
CA THR A 477 5.36 -17.97 -0.32
C THR A 477 4.67 -17.34 0.88
N LEU A 478 3.42 -17.71 1.15
CA LEU A 478 2.53 -16.95 2.01
C LEU A 478 1.60 -17.79 2.91
N ARG A 479 1.31 -19.05 2.54
CA ARG A 479 0.55 -20.01 3.38
C ARG A 479 1.36 -20.60 4.54
N ASP A 480 2.67 -20.39 4.55
CA ASP A 480 3.60 -20.96 5.54
C ASP A 480 3.53 -22.49 5.62
N ASP A 481 3.29 -23.13 4.47
CA ASP A 481 3.08 -24.58 4.37
C ASP A 481 4.39 -25.34 4.67
N GLY A 482 4.30 -26.34 5.55
CA GLY A 482 5.34 -27.29 5.91
C GLY A 482 5.29 -28.56 5.07
N TRP A 483 5.79 -29.67 5.62
CA TRP A 483 5.96 -30.92 4.86
C TRP A 483 4.64 -31.54 4.40
N CYS A 484 3.62 -31.55 5.25
CA CYS A 484 2.32 -32.13 4.96
C CYS A 484 1.49 -31.16 4.11
N ALA A 485 1.46 -29.88 4.48
CA ALA A 485 0.64 -28.89 3.81
C ALA A 485 1.06 -28.65 2.34
N ARG A 486 2.37 -28.76 2.02
CA ARG A 486 2.88 -28.65 0.63
C ARG A 486 2.44 -29.78 -0.30
N ARG A 487 1.91 -30.89 0.23
CA ARG A 487 1.40 -32.02 -0.55
C ARG A 487 -0.10 -31.91 -0.82
N LEU A 488 -0.79 -30.97 -0.19
CA LEU A 488 -2.21 -30.74 -0.40
C LEU A 488 -2.40 -29.90 -1.67
N PRO A 489 -3.43 -30.20 -2.49
CA PRO A 489 -3.75 -29.38 -3.65
C PRO A 489 -4.12 -27.95 -3.21
N ALA A 490 -3.84 -26.97 -4.08
CA ALA A 490 -4.36 -25.63 -3.88
C ALA A 490 -5.90 -25.67 -3.94
N VAL A 491 -6.56 -25.03 -2.99
CA VAL A 491 -8.01 -24.83 -3.03
C VAL A 491 -8.25 -23.62 -3.93
N THR A 492 -9.15 -23.79 -4.90
CA THR A 492 -9.43 -22.79 -5.94
C THR A 492 -10.91 -22.45 -5.95
N GLY A 493 -11.24 -21.17 -6.07
CA GLY A 493 -12.61 -20.70 -5.91
C GLY A 493 -12.79 -19.24 -5.49
N SER A 494 -14.07 -18.83 -5.42
CA SER A 494 -14.44 -17.44 -5.12
C SER A 494 -14.14 -17.00 -3.68
N LEU A 495 -13.74 -17.90 -2.79
CA LEU A 495 -13.46 -17.64 -1.37
C LEU A 495 -12.00 -17.90 -0.97
N ASP A 496 -11.12 -18.09 -1.95
CA ASP A 496 -9.73 -18.47 -1.73
C ASP A 496 -8.91 -17.50 -0.86
N TRP A 497 -9.30 -16.22 -0.81
CA TRP A 497 -8.69 -15.25 0.09
C TRP A 497 -8.86 -15.59 1.58
N LEU A 498 -9.81 -16.47 1.93
CA LEU A 498 -9.98 -16.96 3.29
C LEU A 498 -8.99 -18.06 3.65
N VAL A 499 -8.38 -18.75 2.67
CA VAL A 499 -7.51 -19.92 2.94
C VAL A 499 -6.38 -19.58 3.92
N PRO A 500 -5.59 -18.50 3.74
CA PRO A 500 -4.49 -18.23 4.66
C PRO A 500 -4.98 -17.85 6.07
N ALA A 501 -6.09 -17.12 6.16
CA ALA A 501 -6.71 -16.75 7.44
C ALA A 501 -7.28 -17.99 8.17
N GLY A 502 -7.90 -18.91 7.42
CA GLY A 502 -8.38 -20.20 7.92
C GLY A 502 -7.25 -21.08 8.43
N LEU A 503 -6.12 -21.15 7.72
CA LEU A 503 -4.93 -21.88 8.19
C LEU A 503 -4.37 -21.30 9.49
N ARG A 504 -4.34 -19.96 9.64
CA ARG A 504 -3.94 -19.33 10.91
C ARG A 504 -4.92 -19.63 12.04
N LEU A 505 -6.22 -19.59 11.76
CA LEU A 505 -7.25 -19.96 12.74
C LEU A 505 -7.08 -21.42 13.19
N ILE A 506 -6.79 -22.34 12.28
CA ILE A 506 -6.54 -23.76 12.59
C ILE A 506 -5.29 -23.91 13.46
N GLU A 507 -4.16 -23.31 13.10
CA GLU A 507 -2.92 -23.38 13.90
C GLU A 507 -3.17 -22.86 15.32
N PHE A 508 -3.84 -21.72 15.48
CA PHE A 508 -4.14 -21.15 16.79
C PHE A 508 -5.14 -21.99 17.59
N ALA A 509 -6.14 -22.58 16.92
CA ALA A 509 -7.08 -23.49 17.57
C ALA A 509 -6.41 -24.77 18.07
N VAL A 510 -5.48 -25.33 17.29
CA VAL A 510 -4.68 -26.51 17.70
C VAL A 510 -3.84 -26.17 18.92
N VAL A 511 -3.07 -25.07 18.87
CA VAL A 511 -2.22 -24.66 20.00
C VAL A 511 -3.06 -24.39 21.25
N THR A 512 -4.15 -23.65 21.12
CA THR A 512 -5.04 -23.33 22.24
C THR A 512 -5.74 -24.59 22.79
N GLY A 513 -6.19 -25.50 21.92
CA GLY A 513 -6.81 -26.76 22.31
C GLY A 513 -5.85 -27.68 23.08
N VAL A 514 -4.60 -27.81 22.60
CA VAL A 514 -3.56 -28.55 23.34
C VAL A 514 -3.25 -27.89 24.68
N ALA A 515 -3.20 -26.56 24.73
CA ALA A 515 -2.96 -25.83 25.97
C ALA A 515 -4.04 -26.13 27.02
N VAL A 516 -5.31 -26.05 26.62
CA VAL A 516 -6.45 -26.36 27.50
C VAL A 516 -6.41 -27.83 27.92
N PHE A 517 -6.23 -28.76 26.99
CA PHE A 517 -6.23 -30.20 27.28
C PHE A 517 -5.07 -30.62 28.19
N ARG A 518 -3.90 -29.98 28.06
CA ARG A 518 -2.69 -30.31 28.84
C ARG A 518 -2.50 -29.40 30.06
N GLY A 519 -3.45 -28.51 30.38
CA GLY A 519 -3.35 -27.61 31.53
C GLY A 519 -2.20 -26.61 31.45
N VAL A 520 -1.82 -26.19 30.24
CA VAL A 520 -0.75 -25.21 30.03
C VAL A 520 -1.20 -23.83 30.53
N PRO A 521 -0.37 -23.10 31.29
CA PRO A 521 -0.70 -21.76 31.75
C PRO A 521 -1.10 -20.83 30.60
N PRO A 522 -2.21 -20.06 30.72
CA PRO A 522 -2.73 -19.24 29.62
C PRO A 522 -1.74 -18.19 29.10
N TRP A 523 -0.92 -17.61 29.99
CA TRP A 523 0.11 -16.63 29.62
C TRP A 523 1.22 -17.26 28.75
N LEU A 524 1.52 -18.54 28.94
CA LEU A 524 2.51 -19.25 28.14
C LEU A 524 1.96 -19.56 26.73
N THR A 525 0.67 -19.89 26.66
CA THR A 525 -0.07 -19.97 25.39
C THR A 525 -0.07 -18.64 24.65
N PHE A 526 -0.29 -17.53 25.37
CA PHE A 526 -0.21 -16.19 24.82
C PHE A 526 1.17 -15.91 24.20
N VAL A 527 2.26 -16.24 24.89
CA VAL A 527 3.64 -16.05 24.38
C VAL A 527 3.88 -16.86 23.11
N LEU A 528 3.41 -18.12 23.03
CA LEU A 528 3.55 -18.91 21.81
C LEU A 528 2.74 -18.30 20.65
N LEU A 529 1.48 -17.93 20.87
CA LEU A 529 0.66 -17.28 19.84
C LEU A 529 1.24 -15.94 19.40
N PHE A 530 1.86 -15.20 20.33
CA PHE A 530 2.61 -13.99 20.01
C PHE A 530 3.76 -14.29 19.05
N ALA A 531 4.59 -15.29 19.36
CA ALA A 531 5.70 -15.68 18.49
C ALA A 531 5.21 -16.11 17.09
N LEU A 532 4.15 -16.91 17.02
CA LEU A 532 3.55 -17.37 15.76
C LEU A 532 2.92 -16.22 14.96
N SER A 533 2.24 -15.29 15.61
CA SER A 533 1.66 -14.11 14.96
C SER A 533 2.76 -13.18 14.41
N MET A 534 3.80 -12.88 15.20
CA MET A 534 4.94 -12.07 14.74
C MET A 534 5.66 -12.72 13.55
N HIS A 535 5.84 -14.04 13.59
CA HIS A 535 6.33 -14.79 12.44
C HIS A 535 5.40 -14.63 11.23
N HIS A 536 4.09 -14.77 11.40
CA HIS A 536 3.13 -14.57 10.30
C HIS A 536 3.17 -13.16 9.69
N TYR A 537 3.25 -12.12 10.52
CA TYR A 537 3.38 -10.76 10.01
C TYR A 537 4.69 -10.55 9.27
N ASP A 538 5.81 -11.12 9.74
CA ASP A 538 7.08 -11.09 9.02
C ASP A 538 6.95 -11.69 7.61
N LEU A 539 6.22 -12.80 7.49
CA LEU A 539 5.94 -13.42 6.20
C LEU A 539 5.12 -12.51 5.27
N ILE A 540 4.10 -11.84 5.80
CA ILE A 540 3.32 -10.87 5.02
C ILE A 540 4.20 -9.70 4.60
N ALA A 541 4.97 -9.13 5.53
CA ALA A 541 5.83 -7.98 5.28
C ALA A 541 6.95 -8.27 4.27
N ARG A 542 7.43 -9.53 4.21
CA ARG A 542 8.48 -9.96 3.26
C ARG A 542 7.94 -10.70 2.03
N SER A 543 6.63 -10.83 1.90
CA SER A 543 6.03 -11.46 0.72
C SER A 543 6.40 -10.67 -0.54
N GLY A 544 7.13 -11.32 -1.46
CA GLY A 544 7.75 -10.68 -2.63
C GLY A 544 9.27 -10.52 -2.56
N ALA A 545 9.93 -10.62 -1.40
CA ALA A 545 11.40 -10.47 -1.34
C ALA A 545 12.20 -11.69 -1.87
N GLY A 546 11.54 -12.66 -2.53
CA GLY A 546 12.19 -13.87 -3.05
C GLY A 546 12.76 -14.81 -1.98
N TYR A 547 12.34 -14.67 -0.71
CA TYR A 547 12.83 -15.48 0.41
C TYR A 547 12.38 -16.95 0.26
N ARG A 548 13.36 -17.87 0.12
CA ARG A 548 13.09 -19.32 -0.02
C ARG A 548 13.22 -20.04 1.33
N ARG A 549 12.11 -20.66 1.74
CA ARG A 549 11.86 -21.24 3.08
C ARG A 549 12.29 -22.70 3.24
N ARG A 550 13.36 -23.14 2.56
CA ARG A 550 13.61 -24.59 2.34
C ARG A 550 13.72 -25.44 3.62
N TRP A 551 13.99 -24.82 4.77
CA TRP A 551 14.34 -25.51 6.01
C TRP A 551 13.36 -25.27 7.18
N GLU A 552 12.33 -24.43 7.03
CA GLU A 552 11.36 -24.19 8.10
C GLU A 552 10.25 -25.27 8.09
N PRO A 553 9.82 -25.78 9.26
CA PRO A 553 8.84 -26.86 9.37
C PRO A 553 7.42 -26.45 8.96
N GLY A 554 7.16 -25.15 8.78
CA GLY A 554 5.84 -24.59 8.46
C GLY A 554 4.84 -24.72 9.61
N TRP A 555 3.60 -24.30 9.35
CA TRP A 555 2.53 -24.29 10.36
C TRP A 555 2.11 -25.69 10.82
N ASP A 556 2.06 -26.65 9.90
CA ASP A 556 1.72 -28.05 10.16
C ASP A 556 2.81 -28.75 10.97
N GLY A 557 4.10 -28.55 10.62
CA GLY A 557 5.20 -29.12 11.40
C GLY A 557 5.27 -28.58 12.83
N ARG A 558 5.07 -27.26 13.02
CA ARG A 558 4.96 -26.67 14.37
C ARG A 558 3.75 -27.19 15.13
N SER A 559 2.60 -27.31 14.47
CA SER A 559 1.38 -27.86 15.08
C SER A 559 1.57 -29.29 15.56
N ILE A 560 2.19 -30.15 14.74
CA ILE A 560 2.54 -31.53 15.09
C ILE A 560 3.47 -31.55 16.31
N ALA A 561 4.49 -30.70 16.33
CA ALA A 561 5.42 -30.61 17.46
C ALA A 561 4.72 -30.17 18.77
N VAL A 562 3.75 -29.25 18.70
CA VAL A 562 2.93 -28.86 19.86
C VAL A 562 2.08 -30.04 20.36
N VAL A 563 1.41 -30.74 19.46
CA VAL A 563 0.56 -31.90 19.81
C VAL A 563 1.39 -33.03 20.45
N ALA A 564 2.55 -33.34 19.87
CA ALA A 564 3.43 -34.40 20.33
C ALA A 564 4.15 -34.03 21.65
N GLY A 565 4.76 -32.85 21.71
CA GLY A 565 5.58 -32.42 22.85
C GLY A 565 4.79 -31.83 24.03
N GLY A 566 3.48 -31.59 23.88
CA GLY A 566 2.62 -31.10 24.96
C GLY A 566 3.10 -29.77 25.56
N ALA A 567 3.01 -29.62 26.88
CA ALA A 567 3.38 -28.38 27.58
C ALA A 567 4.83 -27.94 27.34
N VAL A 568 5.77 -28.89 27.23
CA VAL A 568 7.20 -28.62 27.01
C VAL A 568 7.44 -27.97 25.64
N ALA A 569 6.61 -28.29 24.65
CA ALA A 569 6.74 -27.73 23.30
C ALA A 569 6.46 -26.22 23.24
N PHE A 570 5.68 -25.66 24.16
CA PHE A 570 5.26 -24.26 24.11
C PHE A 570 6.43 -23.28 24.18
N PRO A 571 7.25 -23.27 25.24
CA PRO A 571 8.38 -22.36 25.34
C PRO A 571 9.43 -22.66 24.26
N VAL A 572 9.66 -23.95 23.93
CA VAL A 572 10.63 -24.35 22.91
C VAL A 572 10.27 -23.80 21.54
N ILE A 573 9.01 -23.95 21.11
CA ILE A 573 8.55 -23.48 19.80
C ILE A 573 8.45 -21.96 19.78
N ALA A 574 8.07 -21.32 20.88
CA ALA A 574 8.06 -19.86 20.99
C ALA A 574 9.48 -19.29 20.80
N VAL A 575 10.46 -19.81 21.54
CA VAL A 575 11.87 -19.40 21.42
C VAL A 575 12.40 -19.69 20.02
N TYR A 576 12.19 -20.90 19.49
CA TYR A 576 12.58 -21.26 18.13
C TYR A 576 12.05 -20.26 17.10
N THR A 577 10.76 -19.93 17.17
CA THR A 577 10.09 -19.03 16.22
C THR A 577 10.65 -17.60 16.30
N LEU A 578 10.87 -17.09 17.51
CA LEU A 578 11.47 -15.78 17.73
C LEU A 578 12.95 -15.73 17.30
N CYS A 579 13.73 -16.78 17.57
CA CYS A 579 15.11 -16.90 17.09
C CYS A 579 15.17 -16.92 15.57
N MET A 580 14.26 -17.64 14.90
CA MET A 580 14.16 -17.65 13.44
C MET A 580 13.78 -16.28 12.86
N LEU A 581 12.93 -15.53 13.56
CA LEU A 581 12.60 -14.15 13.19
C LEU A 581 13.84 -13.24 13.33
N ALA A 582 14.54 -13.31 14.46
CA ALA A 582 15.75 -12.53 14.70
C ALA A 582 16.87 -12.86 13.69
N ALA A 583 17.09 -14.15 13.40
CA ALA A 583 18.05 -14.60 12.41
C ALA A 583 17.73 -14.05 11.01
N ARG A 584 16.43 -13.97 10.64
CA ARG A 584 15.99 -13.36 9.38
C ARG A 584 16.28 -11.86 9.32
N VAL A 585 16.09 -11.15 10.43
CA VAL A 585 16.39 -9.71 10.49
C VAL A 585 17.89 -9.47 10.28
N VAL A 586 18.74 -10.28 10.91
CA VAL A 586 20.21 -10.19 10.78
C VAL A 586 20.68 -10.60 9.39
N THR A 587 20.08 -11.64 8.79
CA THR A 587 20.53 -12.19 7.49
C THR A 587 19.91 -11.50 6.27
N ALA A 588 18.87 -10.68 6.47
CA ALA A 588 18.24 -9.89 5.42
C ALA A 588 19.21 -8.83 4.88
N ARG A 589 20.01 -9.19 3.86
CA ARG A 589 20.73 -8.21 3.05
C ARG A 589 19.73 -7.36 2.27
N PRO A 590 19.91 -6.03 2.17
CA PRO A 590 19.17 -5.22 1.21
C PRO A 590 19.60 -5.62 -0.20
N ARG A 591 18.93 -6.62 -0.79
CA ARG A 591 19.14 -6.97 -2.20
C ARG A 591 18.24 -6.10 -3.07
N ALA A 592 18.83 -5.49 -4.10
CA ALA A 592 18.08 -4.88 -5.19
C ALA A 592 17.04 -5.88 -5.71
N ALA A 593 15.80 -5.43 -5.82
CA ALA A 593 14.66 -6.23 -6.24
C ALA A 593 14.96 -7.00 -7.53
N GLY A 594 14.86 -8.33 -7.48
CA GLY A 594 14.85 -9.17 -8.67
C GLY A 594 13.55 -8.94 -9.47
N PRO A 595 13.55 -9.26 -10.78
CA PRO A 595 12.40 -9.05 -11.64
C PRO A 595 11.26 -9.98 -11.22
N GLY A 596 10.10 -9.41 -10.88
CA GLY A 596 8.84 -10.16 -10.82
C GLY A 596 8.07 -10.16 -9.50
N ALA A 597 8.54 -9.50 -8.44
CA ALA A 597 7.80 -9.45 -7.18
C ALA A 597 7.05 -8.13 -6.97
N PRO A 598 5.73 -8.16 -6.68
CA PRO A 598 4.99 -6.96 -6.32
C PRO A 598 5.36 -6.55 -4.89
N GLU A 599 6.28 -5.60 -4.75
CA GLU A 599 6.60 -4.97 -3.47
C GLU A 599 5.41 -4.10 -3.02
N ARG A 600 4.87 -4.39 -1.82
CA ARG A 600 3.72 -3.67 -1.25
C ARG A 600 4.20 -2.57 -0.30
N THR A 601 3.66 -1.38 -0.50
CA THR A 601 3.66 -0.32 0.53
C THR A 601 2.79 -0.76 1.70
N ALA A 602 3.33 -0.66 2.93
CA ALA A 602 2.51 -0.60 4.14
C ALA A 602 1.42 0.47 3.93
N ARG A 603 0.16 0.05 4.03
CA ARG A 603 -1.00 0.93 3.87
C ARG A 603 -1.54 1.34 5.21
#